data_AF-S8DAK3-F1
#
_entry.id   AF-S8DAK3-F1
#
_cell.length_a   1.000
_cell.length_b   1.000
_cell.length_c   1.000
_cell.angle_alpha   90.00
_cell.angle_beta   90.00
_cell.angle_gamma   90.00
#
_symmetry.space_group_name_H-M   'P 1'
#
loop_
_entity.id
_entity.type
_entity.pdbx_description
1 polymer ?
#
loop_
_entity_poly.entity_id
_entity_poly.type
_entity_poly.pdbx_seq_one_letter_code
_entity_poly.pdbx_strand_id
1 'polypeptide(L)'
;LQGYEKEAKVVVNVTVEGSPGPIRTLVKLGANVDETIKLVMKKYKEEGRRPKLDTDAASFYELHSSNYSLESLNRSDLIGDAGSRSFYLRKGS
;
A
#
# COMPACT_ATOMS: atom_id res chain seq x y z
N LEU A 1 -3.12 4.09 25.87
CA LEU A 1 -2.66 3.29 24.72
C LEU A 1 -1.35 3.89 24.26
N GLN A 2 -0.23 3.19 24.42
CA GLN A 2 1.07 3.70 24.00
C GLN A 2 1.05 3.77 22.47
N GLY A 3 0.99 4.99 21.93
CA GLY A 3 1.03 5.21 20.48
C GLY A 3 2.32 4.68 19.88
N TYR A 4 2.30 4.35 18.60
CA TYR A 4 3.50 3.90 17.90
C TYR A 4 4.43 5.09 17.57
N GLU A 5 5.72 4.81 17.47
CA GLU A 5 6.70 5.80 17.02
C GLU A 5 6.55 6.01 15.50
N LYS A 6 6.24 7.23 15.06
CA LYS A 6 5.94 7.54 13.64
C LYS A 6 7.12 7.25 12.69
N GLU A 7 8.35 7.40 13.19
CA GLU A 7 9.56 7.15 12.41
C GLU A 7 9.94 5.67 12.36
N ALA A 8 9.37 4.83 13.23
CA ALA A 8 9.60 3.40 13.19
C ALA A 8 9.10 2.81 11.87
N LYS A 9 9.89 1.88 11.33
CA LYS A 9 9.58 1.20 10.07
C LYS A 9 9.04 -0.18 10.33
N VAL A 10 8.02 -0.56 9.59
CA VAL A 10 7.43 -1.89 9.62
C VAL A 10 7.45 -2.49 8.23
N VAL A 11 7.58 -3.82 8.16
CA VAL A 11 7.41 -4.55 6.91
C VAL A 11 5.93 -4.74 6.64
N VAL A 12 5.49 -4.35 5.45
CA VAL A 12 4.14 -4.60 4.95
C VAL A 12 4.17 -5.47 3.71
N ASN A 13 3.11 -6.26 3.55
CA ASN A 13 2.85 -7.05 2.36
C ASN A 13 1.72 -6.37 1.59
N VAL A 14 1.95 -6.02 0.33
CA VAL A 14 0.93 -5.40 -0.52
C VAL A 14 0.72 -6.26 -1.75
N THR A 15 -0.43 -6.94 -1.80
CA THR A 15 -0.82 -7.71 -2.98
C THR A 15 -1.40 -6.74 -4.00
N VAL A 16 -0.81 -6.72 -5.20
CA VAL A 16 -1.33 -5.92 -6.31
C VAL A 16 -2.29 -6.78 -7.11
N GLU A 17 -3.43 -6.24 -7.49
CA GLU A 17 -4.42 -6.92 -8.31
C GLU A 17 -3.80 -7.47 -9.61
N GLY A 18 -4.10 -8.74 -9.89
CA GLY A 18 -3.56 -9.45 -11.06
C GLY A 18 -2.08 -9.82 -10.99
N SER A 19 -1.37 -9.50 -9.90
CA SER A 19 0.04 -9.87 -9.73
C SER A 19 0.20 -11.28 -9.13
N PRO A 20 1.30 -12.01 -9.43
CA PRO A 20 1.53 -13.38 -8.93
C PRO A 20 1.75 -13.49 -7.41
N GLY A 21 1.98 -12.38 -6.71
CA GLY A 21 2.28 -12.38 -5.28
C GLY A 21 2.47 -10.98 -4.72
N PRO A 22 2.65 -10.82 -3.39
CA PRO A 22 2.76 -9.51 -2.76
C PRO A 22 4.11 -8.84 -3.00
N ILE A 23 4.12 -7.51 -2.96
CA ILE A 23 5.32 -6.70 -2.74
C ILE A 23 5.57 -6.65 -1.24
N ARG A 24 6.81 -6.93 -0.82
CA ARG A 24 7.22 -6.85 0.59
C ARG A 24 8.18 -5.68 0.76
N THR A 25 7.72 -4.63 1.45
CA THR A 25 8.49 -3.37 1.58
C THR A 25 8.44 -2.81 2.99
N LEU A 26 9.42 -1.98 3.35
CA LEU A 26 9.45 -1.22 4.59
C LEU A 26 8.72 0.11 4.41
N VAL A 27 7.79 0.41 5.31
CA VAL A 27 7.07 1.68 5.39
C VAL A 27 7.23 2.28 6.78
N LYS A 28 7.28 3.61 6.87
CA LYS A 28 7.21 4.29 8.17
C LYS A 28 5.78 4.17 8.70
N LEU A 29 5.61 3.96 10.01
CA LEU A 29 4.29 3.93 10.63
C LEU A 29 3.57 5.28 10.54
N GLY A 30 4.32 6.38 10.47
CA GLY A 30 3.81 7.72 10.21
C GLY A 30 3.66 8.09 8.73
N ALA A 31 3.92 7.18 7.79
CA ALA A 31 3.60 7.43 6.39
C ALA A 31 2.10 7.33 6.17
N ASN A 32 1.57 8.19 5.31
CA ASN A 32 0.16 8.09 4.93
C ASN A 32 -0.06 7.02 3.83
N VAL A 33 -1.33 6.70 3.58
CA VAL A 33 -1.73 5.72 2.57
C VAL A 33 -1.28 6.12 1.17
N ASP A 34 -1.37 7.40 0.80
CA ASP A 34 -0.94 7.89 -0.53
C ASP A 34 0.57 7.72 -0.77
N GLU A 35 1.39 8.06 0.22
CA GLU A 35 2.84 7.82 0.21
C GLU A 35 3.17 6.33 0.06
N THR A 36 2.39 5.49 0.73
CA THR A 36 2.55 4.03 0.68
C THR A 36 2.20 3.46 -0.69
N ILE A 37 1.13 3.95 -1.32
CA ILE A 37 0.76 3.58 -2.70
C ILE A 37 1.91 3.93 -3.65
N LYS A 38 2.41 5.17 -3.60
CA LYS A 38 3.53 5.62 -4.43
C LYS A 38 4.78 4.77 -4.25
N LEU A 39 5.12 4.44 -3.00
CA LEU A 39 6.26 3.57 -2.68
C LEU A 39 6.09 2.18 -3.27
N VAL A 40 4.92 1.56 -3.09
CA VAL A 40 4.63 0.21 -3.60
C VAL A 40 4.66 0.19 -5.12
N MET A 41 4.06 1.17 -5.80
CA MET A 41 4.08 1.25 -7.26
C MET A 41 5.50 1.41 -7.81
N LYS A 42 6.33 2.24 -7.16
CA LYS A 42 7.74 2.37 -7.50
C LYS A 42 8.47 1.02 -7.36
N LYS A 43 8.29 0.33 -6.22
CA LYS A 43 8.89 -0.99 -5.97
C LYS A 43 8.43 -2.04 -6.97
N TYR A 44 7.13 -2.06 -7.28
CA TYR A 44 6.54 -2.96 -8.25
C TYR A 44 7.15 -2.80 -9.64
N LYS A 45 7.40 -1.55 -10.06
CA LYS A 45 8.11 -1.24 -11.32
C LYS A 45 9.58 -1.64 -11.29
N GLU A 46 10.28 -1.35 -10.18
CA GLU A 46 11.68 -1.75 -9.97
C GLU A 46 11.87 -3.27 -10.03
N GLU A 47 10.90 -4.04 -9.50
CA GLU A 47 10.89 -5.50 -9.57
C GLU A 47 10.48 -6.06 -10.96
N GLY A 48 10.16 -5.20 -11.93
CA GLY A 48 9.83 -5.61 -13.30
C GLY A 48 8.52 -6.39 -13.43
N ARG A 49 7.62 -6.27 -12.45
CA ARG A 49 6.43 -7.11 -12.35
C ARG A 49 5.39 -6.91 -13.47
N ARG A 50 4.45 -7.85 -13.53
CA ARG A 50 3.35 -7.90 -14.48
C ARG A 50 2.02 -8.22 -13.76
N PRO A 51 0.90 -7.59 -14.15
CA PRO A 51 0.74 -6.61 -15.24
C PRO A 51 1.46 -5.28 -14.97
N LYS A 52 1.81 -4.51 -16.02
CA LYS A 52 2.46 -3.20 -15.83
C LYS A 52 1.46 -2.23 -15.19
N LEU A 53 1.88 -1.57 -14.12
CA LEU A 53 1.13 -0.46 -13.55
C LEU A 53 1.54 0.83 -14.27
N ASP A 54 0.56 1.66 -14.58
CA ASP A 54 0.81 3.04 -14.96
C ASP A 54 1.22 3.82 -13.70
N THR A 55 2.50 4.18 -13.61
CA THR A 55 3.07 4.86 -12.44
C THR A 55 2.64 6.32 -12.32
N ASP A 56 2.25 6.95 -13.42
CA ASP A 56 1.75 8.33 -13.42
C ASP A 56 0.28 8.38 -12.97
N ALA A 57 -0.37 7.22 -12.92
CA ALA A 57 -1.75 7.02 -12.51
C ALA A 57 -1.91 6.65 -11.02
N ALA A 58 -0.95 6.97 -10.13
CA ALA A 58 -1.00 6.58 -8.71
C ALA A 58 -2.29 7.05 -7.99
N SER A 59 -2.86 8.18 -8.41
CA SER A 59 -4.14 8.70 -7.92
C SER A 59 -5.35 7.83 -8.27
N PHE A 60 -5.22 6.93 -9.25
CA PHE A 60 -6.27 5.98 -9.63
C PHE A 60 -6.14 4.64 -8.89
N TYR A 61 -5.14 4.46 -8.03
CA TYR A 61 -4.99 3.24 -7.23
C TYR A 61 -5.48 3.45 -5.81
N GLU A 62 -6.16 2.44 -5.29
CA GLU A 62 -6.72 2.42 -3.96
C GLU A 62 -6.10 1.29 -3.14
N LEU A 63 -5.75 1.62 -1.90
CA LEU A 63 -5.25 0.67 -0.93
C LEU A 63 -6.40 0.20 -0.06
N HIS A 64 -6.59 -1.11 0.03
CA HIS A 64 -7.62 -1.75 0.83
C HIS A 64 -6.98 -2.59 1.93
N SER A 65 -7.69 -2.76 3.05
CA SER A 65 -7.27 -3.65 4.13
C SER A 65 -7.21 -5.13 3.71
N SER A 66 -8.00 -5.52 2.70
CA SER A 66 -8.01 -6.87 2.12
C SER A 66 -8.61 -6.88 0.71
N ASN A 67 -8.49 -8.00 0.00
CA ASN A 67 -9.14 -8.19 -1.32
C ASN A 67 -10.68 -8.22 -1.23
N TYR A 68 -11.24 -8.47 -0.05
CA TYR A 68 -12.69 -8.52 0.17
C TYR A 68 -13.27 -7.18 0.64
N SER A 69 -12.41 -6.19 0.91
CA SER A 69 -12.85 -4.89 1.42
C SER A 69 -13.55 -4.10 0.31
N LEU A 70 -14.74 -3.61 0.62
CA LEU A 70 -15.51 -2.77 -0.30
C LEU A 70 -14.94 -1.35 -0.33
N GLU A 71 -14.57 -0.82 0.83
CA GLU A 71 -14.03 0.53 0.98
C GLU A 71 -12.50 0.54 0.96
N SER A 72 -11.94 1.61 0.38
CA SER A 72 -10.52 1.90 0.43
C SER A 72 -10.15 2.66 1.69
N LEU A 73 -8.89 2.54 2.10
CA LEU A 73 -8.33 3.34 3.18
C LEU A 73 -8.25 4.79 2.73
N ASN A 74 -8.52 5.72 3.65
CA ASN A 74 -8.41 7.14 3.33
C ASN A 74 -6.94 7.47 3.05
N ARG A 75 -6.70 8.22 1.98
CA ARG A 75 -5.36 8.61 1.54
C ARG A 75 -4.55 9.36 2.60
N SER A 76 -5.22 10.08 3.49
CA SER A 76 -4.59 10.86 4.57
C SER A 76 -4.36 10.05 5.84
N ASP A 77 -4.93 8.85 5.96
CA ASP A 77 -4.73 8.00 7.13
C ASP A 77 -3.29 7.49 7.19
N LEU A 78 -2.78 7.32 8.41
CA LEU A 78 -1.46 6.77 8.64
C LEU A 78 -1.51 5.24 8.55
N ILE A 79 -0.49 4.64 7.95
CA ILE A 79 -0.40 3.18 7.88
C ILE A 79 -0.32 2.53 9.26
N GLY A 80 0.30 3.19 10.24
CA GLY A 80 0.34 2.68 11.61
C GLY A 80 -1.03 2.56 12.27
N ASP A 81 -2.01 3.37 11.84
CA ASP A 81 -3.38 3.35 12.35
C ASP A 81 -4.26 2.28 11.66
N ALA A 82 -3.84 1.76 10.51
CA ALA A 82 -4.64 0.81 9.73
C ALA A 82 -4.80 -0.58 10.39
N GLY A 83 -4.08 -0.84 11.50
CA GLY A 83 -4.21 -2.08 12.29
C GLY A 83 -3.80 -3.37 11.57
N SER A 84 -3.29 -3.27 10.34
CA SER A 84 -2.87 -4.39 9.50
C SER A 84 -1.45 -4.19 8.95
N ARG A 85 -0.82 -5.29 8.55
CA ARG A 85 0.45 -5.30 7.81
C ARG A 85 0.32 -5.91 6.43
N SER A 86 -0.88 -6.33 6.06
CA SER A 86 -1.20 -6.90 4.76
C SER A 86 -2.29 -6.05 4.13
N PHE A 87 -2.06 -5.62 2.89
CA PHE A 87 -2.95 -4.74 2.16
C PHE A 87 -3.14 -5.25 0.74
N TYR A 88 -4.18 -4.74 0.09
CA TYR A 88 -4.50 -5.04 -1.30
C TYR A 88 -4.55 -3.74 -2.10
N LEU A 89 -3.82 -3.68 -3.21
CA LEU A 89 -3.77 -2.53 -4.10
C LEU A 89 -4.51 -2.88 -5.40
N ARG A 90 -5.55 -2.12 -5.73
CA ARG A 90 -6.27 -2.23 -7.01
C ARG A 90 -6.58 -0.88 -7.60
N LYS A 91 -7.06 -0.87 -8.83
CA LYS A 91 -7.55 0.38 -9.45
C LYS A 91 -8.87 0.78 -8.78
N GLY A 92 -8.99 2.07 -8.43
CA GLY A 92 -10.23 2.67 -7.97
C GLY A 92 -11.31 2.62 -9.04
N SER A 93 -12.56 2.56 -8.58
CA SER A 93 -13.76 2.51 -9.43
C SER A 93 -14.16 3.89 -9.93
#